data_AF-A0A2W5ZBG6-F1
#
_entry.id   AF-A0A2W5ZBG6-F1
#
_cell.length_a   1.000
_cell.length_b   1.000
_cell.length_c   1.000
_cell.angle_alpha   90.00
_cell.angle_beta   90.00
_cell.angle_gamma   90.00
#
_symmetry.space_group_name_H-M   'P 1'
#
loop_
_entity.id
_entity.type
_entity.pdbx_description
1 polymer ?
#
loop_
_entity_poly.entity_id
_entity_poly.type
_entity_poly.pdbx_seq_one_letter_code
_entity_poly.pdbx_strand_id
1 'polypeptide(L)'
;MREGTEQGYRMGGIAPYGYRRELHAMPEGHRGDTDKSRVKLTPIPEQAPVVAEIFHLHTDKGWGPKAIADHLNRPGGPPPPSHVDAARNRGGHWSGGTVRSMLRNPVYTGRIVWNRLDFASARQNGGGPRLRAQEEWVVAEDAHLPLISIEAFQRSQERFRSRPRQQATNRKGRNYLFAGMVHCATGHQPLSMQGKARKGHHYYACSYGATYGDTASTEVHADQKWIYLREDALLPLVEQFFEQRVFGPLRLDKLARQLKAHGRDQKRQGKLLATRLRQQIAEADRKIRVQIQALEDGI
;
A
#
# COMPACT_ATOMS: atom_id res chain seq x y z
N MET A 1 20.95 10.25 11.09
CA MET A 1 20.40 9.01 10.46
C MET A 1 21.41 8.35 9.53
N ARG A 2 22.00 9.10 8.58
CA ARG A 2 23.09 8.65 7.71
C ARG A 2 24.24 7.95 8.46
N GLU A 3 24.84 8.63 9.44
CA GLU A 3 25.92 8.11 10.30
C GLU A 3 25.55 6.80 11.01
N GLY A 4 24.28 6.63 11.37
CA GLY A 4 23.79 5.39 11.96
C GLY A 4 23.78 4.21 10.99
N THR A 5 23.41 4.48 9.74
CA THR A 5 23.42 3.45 8.70
C THR A 5 24.84 3.07 8.35
N GLU A 6 25.76 4.03 8.22
CA GLU A 6 27.19 3.79 7.96
C GLU A 6 27.83 2.89 9.02
N GLN A 7 27.38 2.99 10.28
CA GLN A 7 27.78 2.11 11.39
C GLN A 7 27.06 0.75 11.41
N GLY A 8 26.30 0.40 10.37
CA GLY A 8 25.60 -0.88 10.25
C GLY A 8 24.29 -0.98 11.04
N TYR A 9 23.73 0.13 11.52
CA TYR A 9 22.45 0.11 12.23
C TYR A 9 21.26 0.30 11.31
N ARG A 10 20.19 -0.46 11.58
CA ARG A 10 18.92 -0.37 10.84
C ARG A 10 18.10 0.84 11.28
N MET A 11 17.65 1.61 10.29
CA MET A 11 16.78 2.76 10.51
C MET A 11 15.30 2.35 10.45
N GLY A 12 14.76 1.89 11.58
CA GLY A 12 13.32 1.65 11.78
C GLY A 12 12.68 0.51 10.97
N GLY A 13 11.35 0.45 11.02
CA GLY A 13 10.53 -0.55 10.33
C GLY A 13 10.53 -1.95 10.95
N ILE A 14 9.76 -2.86 10.34
CA ILE A 14 9.75 -4.29 10.67
C ILE A 14 11.06 -4.92 10.17
N ALA A 15 11.61 -5.90 10.90
CA ALA A 15 12.77 -6.65 10.43
C ALA A 15 12.43 -7.45 9.16
N PRO A 16 13.36 -7.61 8.21
CA PRO A 16 13.19 -8.54 7.11
C PRO A 16 13.02 -9.97 7.65
N TYR A 17 12.24 -10.79 6.96
CA TYR A 17 12.04 -12.20 7.29
C TYR A 17 13.37 -12.95 7.37
N GLY A 18 13.57 -13.81 8.36
CA GLY A 18 14.88 -14.42 8.63
C GLY A 18 15.71 -13.68 9.66
N TYR A 19 15.32 -12.45 10.05
CA TYR A 19 16.02 -11.66 11.05
C TYR A 19 15.08 -11.13 12.13
N ARG A 20 15.60 -10.97 13.35
CA ARG A 20 14.97 -10.21 14.45
C ARG A 20 15.73 -8.93 14.73
N ARG A 21 15.04 -7.99 15.37
CA ARG A 21 15.63 -6.73 15.86
C ARG A 21 16.28 -6.99 17.21
N GLU A 22 17.54 -6.62 17.34
CA GLU A 22 18.26 -6.56 18.60
C GLU A 22 18.54 -5.09 18.94
N LEU A 23 18.15 -4.67 20.14
CA LEU A 23 18.31 -3.31 20.61
C LEU A 23 19.68 -3.18 21.27
N HIS A 24 20.50 -2.26 20.77
CA HIS A 24 21.79 -1.89 21.37
C HIS A 24 21.72 -0.47 21.94
N ALA A 25 22.41 -0.26 23.05
CA ALA A 25 22.58 1.06 23.65
C ALA A 25 23.27 2.02 22.66
N MET A 26 23.04 3.32 22.83
CA MET A 26 23.76 4.33 22.07
C MET A 26 25.24 4.34 22.48
N PRO A 27 26.17 4.62 21.54
CA PRO A 27 27.56 4.86 21.88
C PRO A 27 27.70 6.01 22.88
N GLU A 28 28.69 5.91 23.77
CA GLU A 28 29.05 7.00 24.69
C GLU A 28 29.37 8.28 23.89
N GLY A 29 28.79 9.41 24.30
CA GLY A 29 28.97 10.70 23.62
C GLY A 29 27.97 11.00 22.48
N HIS A 30 26.93 10.18 22.28
CA HIS A 30 25.87 10.50 21.31
C HIS A 30 25.19 11.83 21.65
N ARG A 31 25.31 12.83 20.76
CA ARG A 31 24.58 14.11 20.84
C ARG A 31 23.16 13.91 20.32
N GLY A 32 22.24 13.53 21.21
CA GLY A 32 20.85 13.28 20.87
C GLY A 32 20.06 12.66 22.03
N ASP A 33 18.84 12.22 21.74
CA ASP A 33 17.98 11.52 22.69
C ASP A 33 18.58 10.15 23.02
N THR A 34 19.19 10.04 24.21
CA THR A 34 19.88 8.84 24.72
C THR A 34 18.93 7.70 25.05
N ASP A 35 17.62 7.95 25.11
CA ASP A 35 16.59 6.94 25.36
C ASP A 35 16.27 6.11 24.09
N LYS A 36 16.83 6.50 22.95
CA LYS A 36 16.69 5.75 21.69
C LYS A 36 17.75 4.66 21.59
N SER A 37 17.33 3.45 21.22
CA SER A 37 18.25 2.35 20.94
C SER A 37 18.64 2.26 19.46
N ARG A 38 19.85 1.77 19.19
CA ARG A 38 20.27 1.33 17.85
C ARG A 38 19.70 -0.06 17.60
N VAL A 39 19.44 -0.38 16.34
CA VAL A 39 18.89 -1.70 15.95
C VAL A 39 19.92 -2.43 15.11
N LYS A 40 20.34 -3.61 15.56
CA LYS A 40 21.03 -4.61 14.73
C LYS A 40 20.08 -5.73 14.33
N LEU A 41 20.44 -6.43 13.26
CA LEU A 41 19.71 -7.57 12.76
C LEU A 41 20.44 -8.85 13.16
N THR A 42 19.72 -9.76 13.80
CA THR A 42 20.26 -11.05 14.24
C THR A 42 19.42 -12.16 13.61
N PRO A 43 20.03 -13.19 13.00
CA PRO A 43 19.29 -14.28 12.37
C PRO A 43 18.28 -14.96 13.30
N ILE A 44 17.16 -15.41 12.73
CA ILE A 44 16.20 -16.29 13.39
C ILE A 44 16.46 -17.72 12.88
N PRO A 45 16.88 -18.67 13.72
CA PRO A 45 17.25 -20.03 13.30
C PRO A 45 16.19 -20.75 12.48
N GLU A 46 14.90 -20.53 12.78
CA GLU A 46 13.79 -21.22 12.11
C GLU A 46 13.46 -20.60 10.74
N GLN A 47 13.77 -19.32 10.53
CA GLN A 47 13.43 -18.59 9.30
C GLN A 47 14.63 -18.47 8.34
N ALA A 48 15.86 -18.46 8.87
CA ALA A 48 17.07 -18.36 8.08
C ALA A 48 17.20 -19.44 6.98
N PRO A 49 16.92 -20.73 7.26
CA PRO A 49 16.92 -21.79 6.24
C PRO A 49 15.90 -21.55 5.13
N VAL A 50 14.74 -20.96 5.45
CA VAL A 50 13.70 -20.65 4.45
C VAL A 50 14.19 -19.58 3.47
N VAL A 51 14.94 -18.59 3.94
CA VAL A 51 15.56 -17.59 3.06
C VAL A 51 16.58 -18.25 2.13
N ALA A 52 17.44 -19.12 2.66
CA ALA A 52 18.40 -19.88 1.85
C ALA A 52 17.70 -20.77 0.81
N GLU A 53 16.62 -21.47 1.20
CA GLU A 53 15.79 -22.27 0.30
C GLU A 53 15.20 -21.42 -0.83
N ILE A 54 14.64 -20.24 -0.52
CA ILE A 54 14.09 -19.30 -1.52
C ILE A 54 15.14 -18.93 -2.57
N PHE A 55 16.35 -18.57 -2.12
CA PHE A 55 17.44 -18.25 -3.04
C PHE A 55 17.86 -19.46 -3.85
N HIS A 56 18.04 -20.64 -3.23
CA HIS A 56 18.40 -21.87 -3.92
C HIS A 56 17.39 -22.27 -5.01
N LEU A 57 16.09 -22.28 -4.68
CA LEU A 57 15.02 -22.58 -5.64
C LEU A 57 15.03 -21.58 -6.81
N HIS A 58 15.37 -20.31 -6.53
CA HIS A 58 15.48 -19.31 -7.58
C HIS A 58 16.76 -19.48 -8.41
N THR A 59 17.94 -19.52 -7.81
CA THR A 59 19.21 -19.47 -8.53
C THR A 59 19.59 -20.79 -9.17
N ASP A 60 19.44 -21.88 -8.43
CA ASP A 60 19.95 -23.20 -8.83
C ASP A 60 18.85 -24.04 -9.51
N LYS A 61 17.60 -23.98 -9.03
CA LYS A 61 16.48 -24.70 -9.65
C LYS A 61 15.74 -23.90 -10.73
N GLY A 62 16.02 -22.61 -10.85
CA GLY A 62 15.43 -21.78 -11.89
C GLY A 62 13.95 -21.41 -11.65
N TRP A 63 13.40 -21.60 -10.46
CA TRP A 63 11.99 -21.36 -10.21
C TRP A 63 11.64 -19.86 -10.24
N GLY A 64 10.41 -19.56 -10.66
CA GLY A 64 9.87 -18.21 -10.66
C GLY A 64 9.29 -17.83 -9.29
N PRO A 65 9.22 -16.53 -8.93
CA PRO A 65 8.71 -16.12 -7.61
C PRO A 65 7.32 -16.64 -7.25
N LYS A 66 6.40 -16.76 -8.23
CA LYS A 66 5.07 -17.37 -8.00
C LYS A 66 5.21 -18.86 -7.62
N ALA A 67 6.01 -19.62 -8.34
CA ALA A 67 6.19 -21.05 -8.09
C ALA A 67 6.83 -21.31 -6.71
N ILE A 68 7.80 -20.47 -6.33
CA ILE A 68 8.41 -20.52 -5.00
C ILE A 68 7.35 -20.19 -3.92
N ALA A 69 6.56 -19.14 -4.11
CA ALA A 69 5.49 -18.80 -3.16
C ALA A 69 4.47 -19.94 -3.01
N ASP A 70 4.08 -20.57 -4.12
CA ASP A 70 3.16 -21.72 -4.11
C ASP A 70 3.74 -22.92 -3.34
N HIS A 71 5.02 -23.23 -3.55
CA HIS A 71 5.74 -24.27 -2.81
C HIS A 71 5.83 -23.99 -1.32
N LEU A 72 6.04 -22.72 -0.93
CA LEU A 72 6.06 -22.33 0.49
C LEU A 72 4.66 -22.37 1.12
N ASN A 73 3.61 -22.24 0.33
CA ASN A 73 2.21 -22.34 0.77
C ASN A 73 1.70 -23.79 0.86
N ARG A 74 2.56 -24.80 0.64
CA ARG A 74 2.20 -26.20 0.88
C ARG A 74 1.69 -26.42 2.32
N PRO A 75 0.82 -27.42 2.57
CA PRO A 75 0.43 -27.78 3.92
C PRO A 75 1.66 -28.02 4.83
N GLY A 76 1.68 -27.37 6.00
CA GLY A 76 2.83 -27.41 6.91
C GLY A 76 4.05 -26.59 6.48
N GLY A 77 3.92 -25.76 5.44
CA GLY A 77 4.97 -24.83 5.00
C GLY A 77 5.26 -23.70 6.00
N PRO A 78 6.39 -23.00 5.84
CA PRO A 78 6.77 -21.91 6.75
C PRO A 78 5.82 -20.73 6.62
N PRO A 79 5.56 -19.96 7.70
CA PRO A 79 4.69 -18.80 7.65
C PRO A 79 5.34 -17.67 6.84
N PRO A 80 4.57 -16.85 6.09
CA PRO A 80 5.10 -15.71 5.36
C PRO A 80 5.50 -14.55 6.30
N PRO A 81 6.21 -13.55 5.78
CA PRO A 81 6.58 -12.37 6.55
C PRO A 81 5.36 -11.56 7.02
N SER A 82 5.44 -11.07 8.26
CA SER A 82 4.49 -10.09 8.78
C SER A 82 4.57 -8.79 7.98
N HIS A 83 3.41 -8.20 7.67
CA HIS A 83 3.31 -6.94 6.94
C HIS A 83 2.92 -5.80 7.89
N VAL A 84 3.41 -4.58 7.65
CA VAL A 84 3.07 -3.38 8.46
C VAL A 84 1.56 -3.12 8.43
N ASP A 85 0.95 -3.40 7.29
CA ASP A 85 -0.50 -3.38 7.08
C ASP A 85 -1.02 -4.83 7.09
N ALA A 86 -1.56 -5.26 8.23
CA ALA A 86 -2.10 -6.61 8.42
C ALA A 86 -3.26 -6.93 7.46
N ALA A 87 -3.98 -5.91 6.98
CA ALA A 87 -5.08 -6.09 6.04
C ALA A 87 -4.61 -6.50 4.63
N ARG A 88 -3.31 -6.32 4.31
CA ARG A 88 -2.70 -6.75 3.03
C ARG A 88 -2.30 -8.22 3.00
N ASN A 89 -2.26 -8.91 4.14
CA ASN A 89 -1.88 -10.32 4.22
C ASN A 89 -2.89 -11.13 5.06
N ARG A 90 -4.19 -10.87 4.90
CA ARG A 90 -5.25 -11.55 5.68
C ARG A 90 -5.26 -13.07 5.53
N GLY A 91 -4.78 -13.58 4.40
CA GLY A 91 -4.71 -15.02 4.16
C GLY A 91 -3.49 -15.70 4.78
N GLY A 92 -2.49 -14.96 5.27
CA GLY A 92 -1.30 -15.59 5.84
C GLY A 92 -0.53 -16.46 4.83
N HIS A 93 -0.61 -16.16 3.54
CA HIS A 93 0.07 -16.90 2.48
C HIS A 93 1.25 -16.12 1.88
N TRP A 94 2.26 -16.84 1.41
CA TRP A 94 3.32 -16.30 0.59
C TRP A 94 2.78 -15.77 -0.72
N SER A 95 3.15 -14.54 -1.08
CA SER A 95 2.88 -13.99 -2.41
C SER A 95 4.13 -14.02 -3.27
N GLY A 96 3.96 -14.18 -4.59
CA GLY A 96 5.07 -14.06 -5.54
C GLY A 96 5.71 -12.66 -5.52
N GLY A 97 4.95 -11.63 -5.10
CA GLY A 97 5.47 -10.28 -4.87
C GLY A 97 6.40 -10.22 -3.67
N THR A 98 6.05 -10.86 -2.57
CA THR A 98 6.87 -10.98 -1.35
C THR A 98 8.18 -11.70 -1.67
N VAL A 99 8.10 -12.87 -2.30
CA VAL A 99 9.30 -13.65 -2.69
C VAL A 99 10.19 -12.83 -3.63
N ARG A 100 9.62 -12.14 -4.63
CA ARG A 100 10.37 -11.24 -5.51
C ARG A 100 11.06 -10.11 -4.75
N SER A 101 10.40 -9.51 -3.77
CA SER A 101 10.97 -8.47 -2.92
C SER A 101 12.17 -9.00 -2.15
N MET A 102 12.06 -10.21 -1.58
CA MET A 102 13.14 -10.84 -0.84
C MET A 102 14.36 -11.14 -1.73
N LEU A 103 14.14 -11.74 -2.90
CA LEU A 103 15.20 -12.06 -3.87
C LEU A 103 15.98 -10.83 -4.38
N ARG A 104 15.44 -9.62 -4.19
CA ARG A 104 16.05 -8.33 -4.59
C ARG A 104 16.58 -7.53 -3.40
N ASN A 105 16.42 -8.01 -2.18
CA ASN A 105 16.80 -7.28 -0.99
C ASN A 105 18.25 -7.61 -0.62
N PRO A 106 19.20 -6.65 -0.73
CA PRO A 106 20.60 -6.88 -0.38
C PRO A 106 20.80 -7.13 1.12
N VAL A 107 19.79 -6.94 1.96
CA VAL A 107 19.87 -7.22 3.39
C VAL A 107 20.35 -8.64 3.69
N TYR A 108 19.95 -9.61 2.88
CA TYR A 108 20.31 -11.00 3.12
C TYR A 108 21.79 -11.31 2.90
N THR A 109 22.55 -10.39 2.30
CA THR A 109 24.02 -10.49 2.16
C THR A 109 24.76 -9.72 3.26
N GLY A 110 24.12 -9.39 4.38
CA GLY A 110 24.74 -8.63 5.47
C GLY A 110 24.78 -7.12 5.26
N ARG A 111 24.23 -6.61 4.14
CA ARG A 111 24.27 -5.17 3.80
C ARG A 111 23.07 -4.41 4.35
N ILE A 112 23.25 -3.16 4.77
CA ILE A 112 22.13 -2.25 5.01
C ILE A 112 22.20 -1.12 4.00
N VAL A 113 21.10 -0.89 3.27
CA VAL A 113 20.98 0.19 2.30
C VAL A 113 19.90 1.17 2.75
N TRP A 114 20.29 2.43 2.96
CA TRP A 114 19.39 3.53 3.31
C TRP A 114 19.35 4.59 2.20
N ASN A 115 18.35 5.47 2.26
CA ASN A 115 18.11 6.54 1.28
C ASN A 115 17.86 6.07 -0.17
N ARG A 116 17.21 4.92 -0.35
CA ARG A 116 16.86 4.41 -1.70
C ARG A 116 15.69 5.12 -2.35
N LEU A 117 14.75 5.63 -1.54
CA LEU A 117 13.48 6.15 -2.00
C LEU A 117 13.31 7.60 -1.56
N ASP A 118 12.93 8.46 -2.48
CA ASP A 118 12.56 9.83 -2.19
C ASP A 118 11.06 9.94 -1.91
N PHE A 119 10.73 10.02 -0.62
CA PHE A 119 9.36 10.24 -0.16
C PHE A 119 8.96 11.72 -0.15
N ALA A 120 9.91 12.65 -0.16
CA ALA A 120 9.63 14.08 -0.09
C ALA A 120 9.00 14.57 -1.40
N SER A 121 9.59 14.21 -2.55
CA SER A 121 9.03 14.54 -3.87
C SER A 121 7.69 13.84 -4.15
N ALA A 122 7.49 12.64 -3.60
CA ALA A 122 6.22 11.90 -3.71
C ALA A 122 5.06 12.65 -3.07
N ARG A 123 5.28 13.22 -1.88
CA ARG A 123 4.27 13.99 -1.14
C ARG A 123 3.88 15.30 -1.84
N GLN A 124 4.82 15.91 -2.56
CA GLN A 124 4.57 17.16 -3.29
C GLN A 124 3.85 16.94 -4.62
N ASN A 125 4.12 15.82 -5.31
CA ASN A 125 3.62 15.57 -6.67
C ASN A 125 2.44 14.59 -6.73
N GLY A 126 1.88 14.18 -5.59
CA GLY A 126 0.76 13.23 -5.54
C GLY A 126 1.09 11.82 -6.08
N GLY A 127 2.37 11.49 -6.19
CA GLY A 127 2.87 10.24 -6.77
C GLY A 127 3.47 9.28 -5.74
N GLY A 128 3.84 8.08 -6.19
CA GLY A 128 4.61 7.14 -5.36
C GLY A 128 6.07 7.59 -5.17
N PRO A 129 6.77 7.07 -4.13
CA PRO A 129 8.19 7.32 -3.92
C PRO A 129 9.03 6.91 -5.12
N ARG A 130 9.92 7.82 -5.55
CA ARG A 130 10.84 7.58 -6.67
C ARG A 130 12.16 7.01 -6.16
N LEU A 131 12.82 6.21 -6.98
CA LEU A 131 14.16 5.69 -6.66
C LEU A 131 15.17 6.83 -6.79
N ARG A 132 16.01 7.02 -5.77
CA ARG A 132 17.14 7.96 -5.81
C ARG A 132 18.29 7.40 -6.64
N ALA A 133 19.19 8.28 -7.10
CA ALA A 133 20.42 7.86 -7.77
C ALA A 133 21.26 6.99 -6.81
N GLN A 134 22.03 6.04 -7.34
CA GLN A 134 22.71 5.04 -6.50
C GLN A 134 23.80 5.69 -5.63
N GLU A 135 24.35 6.81 -6.07
CA GLU A 135 25.35 7.63 -5.39
C GLU A 135 24.79 8.31 -4.13
N GLU A 136 23.46 8.49 -4.07
CA GLU A 136 22.77 9.02 -2.89
C GLU A 136 22.49 7.93 -1.84
N TRP A 137 22.70 6.65 -2.18
CA TRP A 137 22.42 5.54 -1.29
C TRP A 137 23.54 5.41 -0.27
N VAL A 138 23.14 5.21 0.97
CA VAL A 138 24.08 4.93 2.06
C VAL A 138 24.09 3.42 2.25
N VAL A 139 25.21 2.79 1.90
CA VAL A 139 25.41 1.34 2.02
C VAL A 139 26.40 1.08 3.16
N ALA A 140 25.98 0.30 4.15
CA ALA A 140 26.89 -0.34 5.09
C ALA A 140 27.07 -1.81 4.71
N GLU A 141 28.30 -2.17 4.41
CA GLU A 141 28.76 -3.55 4.25
C GLU A 141 28.92 -4.20 5.64
N ASP A 142 28.83 -5.53 5.70
CA ASP A 142 29.06 -6.34 6.91
C ASP A 142 28.33 -5.86 8.19
N ALA A 143 27.14 -5.29 8.01
CA ALA A 143 26.35 -4.73 9.09
C ALA A 143 25.75 -5.79 10.03
N HIS A 144 25.61 -7.03 9.55
CA HIS A 144 25.04 -8.16 10.28
C HIS A 144 25.36 -9.49 9.61
N LEU A 145 25.09 -10.61 10.30
CA LEU A 145 25.36 -11.94 9.76
C LEU A 145 24.55 -12.20 8.47
N PRO A 146 25.20 -12.49 7.33
CA PRO A 146 24.52 -12.78 6.08
C PRO A 146 23.78 -14.12 6.14
N LEU A 147 22.59 -14.20 5.54
CA LEU A 147 21.86 -15.45 5.33
C LEU A 147 22.19 -16.11 3.98
N ILE A 148 22.71 -15.33 3.04
CA ILE A 148 23.11 -15.79 1.72
C ILE A 148 24.44 -15.18 1.27
N SER A 149 25.16 -15.89 0.41
CA SER A 149 26.39 -15.36 -0.18
C SER A 149 26.12 -14.24 -1.18
N ILE A 150 27.11 -13.37 -1.37
CA ILE A 150 27.08 -12.30 -2.38
C ILE A 150 26.87 -12.89 -3.78
N GLU A 151 27.49 -14.03 -4.07
CA GLU A 151 27.38 -14.73 -5.35
C GLU A 151 25.94 -15.23 -5.61
N ALA A 152 25.29 -15.81 -4.59
CA ALA A 152 23.89 -16.22 -4.71
C ALA A 152 22.98 -15.01 -4.96
N PHE A 153 23.24 -13.88 -4.32
CA PHE A 153 22.51 -12.64 -4.57
C PHE A 153 22.71 -12.12 -6.00
N GLN A 154 23.95 -12.11 -6.49
CA GLN A 154 24.27 -11.65 -7.84
C GLN A 154 23.62 -12.52 -8.90
N ARG A 155 23.69 -13.85 -8.76
CA ARG A 155 22.97 -14.79 -9.65
C ARG A 155 21.46 -14.51 -9.68
N SER A 156 20.86 -14.21 -8.52
CA SER A 156 19.45 -13.79 -8.46
C SER A 156 19.21 -12.49 -9.26
N GLN A 157 20.06 -11.47 -9.10
CA GLN A 157 19.91 -10.21 -9.86
C GLN A 157 20.09 -10.41 -11.37
N GLU A 158 21.05 -11.24 -11.77
CA GLU A 158 21.29 -11.60 -13.16
C GLU A 158 20.07 -12.28 -13.78
N ARG A 159 19.44 -13.23 -13.08
CA ARG A 159 18.17 -13.84 -13.56
C ARG A 159 17.06 -12.83 -13.76
N PHE A 160 16.99 -11.77 -12.96
CA PHE A 160 16.02 -10.70 -13.18
C PHE A 160 16.39 -9.80 -14.37
N ARG A 161 17.68 -9.60 -14.66
CA ARG A 161 18.18 -8.79 -15.78
C ARG A 161 18.10 -9.53 -17.12
N SER A 162 18.43 -10.82 -17.13
CA SER A 162 18.45 -11.65 -18.33
C SER A 162 17.05 -12.00 -18.83
N ARG A 163 16.05 -11.89 -17.95
CA ARG A 163 14.66 -12.04 -18.35
C ARG A 163 14.32 -10.90 -19.32
N PRO A 164 13.97 -11.19 -20.58
CA PRO A 164 13.57 -10.13 -21.49
C PRO A 164 12.42 -9.38 -20.83
N ARG A 165 12.53 -8.04 -20.76
CA ARG A 165 11.36 -7.22 -20.47
C ARG A 165 10.34 -7.66 -21.50
N GLN A 166 9.30 -8.38 -21.08
CA GLN A 166 8.11 -8.50 -21.91
C GLN A 166 7.78 -7.06 -22.25
N GLN A 167 7.94 -6.68 -23.53
CA GLN A 167 7.44 -5.40 -23.99
C GLN A 167 6.02 -5.38 -23.45
N ALA A 168 5.72 -4.41 -22.58
CA ALA A 168 4.36 -4.19 -22.16
C ALA A 168 3.62 -4.01 -23.48
N THR A 169 2.90 -5.04 -23.91
CA THR A 169 2.25 -4.99 -25.20
C THR A 169 1.37 -3.78 -25.06
N ASN A 170 1.62 -2.74 -25.84
CA ASN A 170 0.83 -1.52 -25.86
C ASN A 170 -0.55 -1.79 -26.49
N ARG A 171 -1.07 -3.02 -26.30
CA ARG A 171 -2.48 -3.31 -26.39
C ARG A 171 -3.11 -2.42 -25.34
N LYS A 172 -3.72 -1.34 -25.82
CA LYS A 172 -4.82 -0.68 -25.13
C LYS A 172 -5.75 -1.80 -24.68
N GLY A 173 -5.58 -2.24 -23.43
CA GLY A 173 -6.46 -3.21 -22.82
C GLY A 173 -7.85 -2.61 -22.87
N ARG A 174 -8.85 -3.44 -23.12
CA ARG A 174 -10.24 -2.99 -22.95
C ARG A 174 -10.38 -2.43 -21.54
N ASN A 175 -10.97 -1.24 -21.43
CA ASN A 175 -11.37 -0.70 -20.14
C ASN A 175 -12.56 -1.54 -19.66
N TYR A 176 -12.37 -2.24 -18.54
CA TYR A 176 -13.45 -3.00 -17.90
C TYR A 176 -14.26 -2.02 -17.04
N LEU A 177 -15.58 -1.98 -17.26
CA LEU A 177 -16.47 -0.98 -16.63
C LEU A 177 -16.40 -0.99 -15.11
N PHE A 178 -16.24 -2.19 -14.54
CA PHE A 178 -16.22 -2.42 -13.10
C PHE A 178 -14.81 -2.71 -12.57
N ALA A 179 -13.76 -2.29 -13.29
CA ALA A 179 -12.38 -2.42 -12.85
C ALA A 179 -12.17 -1.75 -11.48
N GLY A 180 -11.59 -2.49 -10.53
CA GLY A 180 -11.37 -1.99 -9.17
C GLY A 180 -12.60 -2.00 -8.26
N MET A 181 -13.81 -2.27 -8.79
CA MET A 181 -15.05 -2.34 -8.01
C MET A 181 -15.51 -3.76 -7.73
N VAL A 182 -15.21 -4.71 -8.62
CA VAL A 182 -15.56 -6.12 -8.42
C VAL A 182 -14.52 -6.78 -7.51
N HIS A 183 -14.99 -7.33 -6.40
CA HIS A 183 -14.17 -8.08 -5.44
C HIS A 183 -14.69 -9.51 -5.29
N CYS A 184 -13.77 -10.43 -5.01
CA CYS A 184 -14.13 -11.81 -4.74
C CYS A 184 -14.84 -11.91 -3.38
N ALA A 185 -15.96 -12.64 -3.32
CA ALA A 185 -16.77 -12.81 -2.11
C ALA A 185 -16.01 -13.46 -0.95
N THR A 186 -14.98 -14.27 -1.25
CA THR A 186 -14.08 -14.89 -0.28
C THR A 186 -13.09 -13.91 0.37
N GLY A 187 -13.21 -12.60 0.13
CA GLY A 187 -12.67 -11.58 1.04
C GLY A 187 -11.19 -11.20 0.86
N HIS A 188 -10.64 -11.29 -0.34
CA HIS A 188 -9.20 -11.10 -0.62
C HIS A 188 -8.71 -9.65 -0.67
N GLN A 189 -9.29 -8.77 0.14
CA GLN A 189 -8.89 -7.36 0.17
C GLN A 189 -7.37 -7.24 0.40
N PRO A 190 -6.66 -6.37 -0.35
CA PRO A 190 -7.19 -5.34 -1.26
C PRO A 190 -7.36 -5.78 -2.73
N LEU A 191 -7.32 -7.07 -3.05
CA LEU A 191 -7.40 -7.54 -4.44
C LEU A 191 -8.80 -7.29 -5.02
N SER A 192 -8.83 -6.54 -6.12
CA SER A 192 -9.95 -6.54 -7.06
C SER A 192 -9.77 -7.64 -8.12
N MET A 193 -10.89 -8.07 -8.69
CA MET A 193 -10.89 -9.02 -9.78
C MET A 193 -10.32 -8.36 -11.05
N GLN A 194 -9.49 -9.08 -11.79
CA GLN A 194 -8.83 -8.59 -13.00
C GLN A 194 -9.64 -8.95 -14.25
N GLY A 195 -9.69 -8.02 -15.20
CA GLY A 195 -10.36 -8.23 -16.48
C GLY A 195 -9.67 -9.29 -17.33
N LYS A 196 -10.43 -10.25 -17.86
CA LYS A 196 -9.95 -11.32 -18.74
C LYS A 196 -10.94 -11.55 -19.87
N ALA A 197 -10.43 -11.60 -21.11
CA ALA A 197 -11.20 -11.98 -22.28
C ALA A 197 -10.96 -13.46 -22.61
N ARG A 198 -12.03 -14.23 -22.83
CA ARG A 198 -11.93 -15.65 -23.18
C ARG A 198 -13.11 -16.05 -24.07
N LYS A 199 -12.82 -16.70 -25.21
CA LYS A 199 -13.83 -17.22 -26.15
C LYS A 199 -14.93 -16.18 -26.49
N GLY A 200 -14.53 -14.94 -26.76
CA GLY A 200 -15.47 -13.86 -27.10
C GLY A 200 -16.20 -13.21 -25.92
N HIS A 201 -16.07 -13.74 -24.70
CA HIS A 201 -16.70 -13.17 -23.51
C HIS A 201 -15.69 -12.41 -22.63
N HIS A 202 -16.23 -11.50 -21.82
CA HIS A 202 -15.49 -10.69 -20.87
C HIS A 202 -15.80 -11.12 -19.44
N TYR A 203 -14.75 -11.29 -18.65
CA TYR A 203 -14.82 -11.77 -17.28
C TYR A 203 -14.03 -10.87 -16.35
N TYR A 204 -14.52 -10.79 -15.12
CA TYR A 204 -13.73 -10.43 -13.95
C TYR A 204 -13.23 -11.74 -13.34
N ALA A 205 -11.93 -11.94 -13.27
CA ALA A 205 -11.29 -13.14 -12.75
C ALA A 205 -10.58 -12.85 -11.42
N CYS A 206 -10.73 -13.73 -10.44
CA CYS A 206 -10.00 -13.63 -9.19
C CYS A 206 -8.49 -13.74 -9.45
N SER A 207 -7.72 -12.81 -8.90
CA SER A 207 -6.27 -12.75 -9.06
C SER A 207 -5.50 -13.42 -7.90
N TYR A 208 -6.21 -14.07 -6.99
CA TYR A 208 -5.64 -14.69 -5.80
C TYR A 208 -4.60 -15.75 -6.15
N GLY A 209 -4.95 -16.73 -6.98
CA GLY A 209 -4.00 -17.75 -7.43
C GLY A 209 -2.84 -17.18 -8.27
N ALA A 210 -3.06 -16.09 -9.00
CA ALA A 210 -1.96 -15.40 -9.69
C ALA A 210 -0.96 -14.73 -8.72
N THR A 211 -1.44 -14.33 -7.54
CA THR A 211 -0.65 -13.60 -6.53
C THR A 211 0.01 -14.55 -5.52
N TYR A 212 -0.73 -15.53 -5.02
CA TYR A 212 -0.34 -16.41 -3.90
C TYR A 212 -0.03 -17.85 -4.32
N GLY A 213 -0.28 -18.24 -5.57
CA GLY A 213 -0.11 -19.63 -6.02
C GLY A 213 -1.40 -20.44 -5.98
N ASP A 214 -1.35 -21.61 -6.59
CA ASP A 214 -2.52 -22.46 -6.79
C ASP A 214 -2.92 -23.19 -5.49
N THR A 215 -1.96 -23.51 -4.63
CA THR A 215 -2.17 -24.13 -3.31
C THR A 215 -3.01 -23.22 -2.41
N ALA A 216 -2.56 -21.99 -2.20
CA ALA A 216 -3.29 -20.99 -1.43
C ALA A 216 -4.67 -20.69 -2.05
N SER A 217 -4.75 -20.68 -3.38
CA SER A 217 -6.03 -20.47 -4.08
C SER A 217 -7.02 -21.62 -3.87
N THR A 218 -6.53 -22.85 -3.73
CA THR A 218 -7.35 -24.05 -3.55
C THR A 218 -7.97 -24.07 -2.15
N GLU A 219 -7.15 -23.79 -1.13
CA GLU A 219 -7.59 -23.65 0.26
C GLU A 219 -8.68 -22.59 0.41
N VAL A 220 -8.44 -21.41 -0.17
CA VAL A 220 -9.29 -20.23 0.02
C VAL A 220 -10.60 -20.29 -0.79
N HIS A 221 -10.63 -21.04 -1.89
CA HIS A 221 -11.79 -21.15 -2.76
C HIS A 221 -12.50 -22.51 -2.65
N ALA A 222 -12.23 -23.31 -1.61
CA ALA A 222 -12.82 -24.64 -1.42
C ALA A 222 -12.70 -25.50 -2.70
N ASP A 223 -11.47 -25.65 -3.19
CA ASP A 223 -11.10 -26.40 -4.40
C ASP A 223 -11.59 -25.82 -5.74
N GLN A 224 -12.28 -24.67 -5.73
CA GLN A 224 -12.65 -23.98 -6.96
C GLN A 224 -11.46 -23.26 -7.57
N LYS A 225 -10.85 -23.90 -8.57
CA LYS A 225 -9.68 -23.37 -9.30
C LYS A 225 -9.95 -22.04 -10.04
N TRP A 226 -11.21 -21.76 -10.40
CA TRP A 226 -11.55 -20.69 -11.33
C TRP A 226 -12.75 -19.88 -10.85
N ILE A 227 -12.47 -18.77 -10.15
CA ILE A 227 -13.51 -17.80 -9.79
C ILE A 227 -13.60 -16.70 -10.86
N TYR A 228 -14.62 -16.80 -11.71
CA TYR A 228 -14.88 -15.88 -12.82
C TYR A 228 -16.31 -15.35 -12.72
N LEU A 229 -16.47 -14.06 -12.95
CA LEU A 229 -17.76 -13.41 -13.09
C LEU A 229 -17.84 -12.81 -14.49
N ARG A 230 -18.83 -13.23 -15.28
CA ARG A 230 -19.07 -12.65 -16.60
C ARG A 230 -19.60 -11.24 -16.49
N GLU A 231 -19.10 -10.34 -17.33
CA GLU A 231 -19.54 -8.95 -17.34
C GLU A 231 -20.96 -8.79 -17.90
N ASP A 232 -21.34 -9.58 -18.90
CA ASP A 232 -22.68 -9.56 -19.48
C ASP A 232 -23.78 -10.07 -18.53
N ALA A 233 -23.41 -10.91 -17.56
CA ALA A 233 -24.31 -11.31 -16.47
C ALA A 233 -24.37 -10.27 -15.35
N LEU A 234 -23.28 -9.53 -15.11
CA LEU A 234 -23.21 -8.51 -14.07
C LEU A 234 -23.92 -7.22 -14.47
N LEU A 235 -23.78 -6.80 -15.73
CA LEU A 235 -24.27 -5.50 -16.20
C LEU A 235 -25.79 -5.31 -15.98
N PRO A 236 -26.69 -6.25 -16.34
CA PRO A 236 -28.12 -6.09 -16.10
C PRO A 236 -28.49 -5.99 -14.62
N LEU A 237 -27.77 -6.70 -13.74
CA LEU A 237 -28.00 -6.64 -12.28
C LEU A 237 -27.65 -5.26 -11.73
N VAL A 238 -26.56 -4.67 -12.23
CA VAL A 238 -26.15 -3.32 -11.85
C VAL A 238 -27.14 -2.28 -12.38
N GLU A 239 -27.54 -2.40 -13.65
CA GLU A 239 -28.55 -1.53 -14.27
C GLU A 239 -29.88 -1.56 -13.50
N GLN A 240 -30.38 -2.77 -13.19
CA GLN A 240 -31.59 -2.95 -12.38
C GLN A 240 -31.45 -2.32 -10.99
N PHE A 241 -30.29 -2.46 -10.33
CA PHE A 241 -30.04 -1.80 -9.05
C PHE A 241 -30.12 -0.28 -9.19
N PHE A 242 -29.51 0.30 -10.22
CA PHE A 242 -29.58 1.74 -10.45
C PHE A 242 -31.01 2.19 -10.72
N GLU A 243 -31.74 1.51 -11.60
CA GLU A 243 -33.13 1.80 -11.91
C GLU A 243 -34.02 1.75 -10.66
N GLN A 244 -33.90 0.71 -9.84
CA GLN A 244 -34.80 0.50 -8.70
C GLN A 244 -34.41 1.30 -7.45
N ARG A 245 -33.10 1.46 -7.18
CA ARG A 245 -32.59 1.97 -5.89
C ARG A 245 -31.99 3.36 -5.97
N VAL A 246 -31.54 3.79 -7.16
CA VAL A 246 -30.86 5.08 -7.35
C VAL A 246 -31.71 6.06 -8.15
N PHE A 247 -32.24 5.65 -9.30
CA PHE A 247 -33.00 6.49 -10.22
C PHE A 247 -34.51 6.23 -10.19
N GLY A 248 -34.97 5.37 -9.28
CA GLY A 248 -36.39 5.09 -9.12
C GLY A 248 -37.20 6.35 -8.74
N PRO A 249 -38.51 6.38 -9.03
CA PRO A 249 -39.36 7.56 -8.86
C PRO A 249 -39.30 8.15 -7.44
N LEU A 250 -39.21 7.30 -6.42
CA LEU A 250 -39.09 7.71 -5.02
C LEU A 250 -37.82 8.52 -4.71
N ARG A 251 -36.76 8.41 -5.53
CA ARG A 251 -35.50 9.13 -5.33
C ARG A 251 -35.54 10.53 -5.91
N LEU A 252 -36.23 10.73 -7.05
CA LEU A 252 -36.52 12.08 -7.56
C LEU A 252 -37.34 12.86 -6.53
N ASP A 253 -38.33 12.22 -5.92
CA ASP A 253 -39.10 12.82 -4.83
C ASP A 253 -38.27 13.12 -3.59
N LYS A 254 -37.32 12.22 -3.23
CA LYS A 254 -36.40 12.44 -2.12
C LYS A 254 -35.44 13.60 -2.40
N LEU A 255 -34.86 13.66 -3.61
CA LEU A 255 -33.97 14.74 -4.03
C LEU A 255 -34.70 16.08 -4.05
N ALA A 256 -35.92 16.13 -4.60
CA ALA A 256 -36.76 17.32 -4.61
C ALA A 256 -37.06 17.80 -3.18
N ARG A 257 -37.36 16.87 -2.25
CA ARG A 257 -37.55 17.20 -0.83
C ARG A 257 -36.26 17.73 -0.18
N GLN A 258 -35.12 17.11 -0.45
CA GLN A 258 -33.82 17.56 0.08
C GLN A 258 -33.43 18.94 -0.45
N LEU A 259 -33.62 19.22 -1.74
CA LEU A 259 -33.38 20.54 -2.32
C LEU A 259 -34.29 21.61 -1.70
N LYS A 260 -35.58 21.30 -1.50
CA LYS A 260 -36.51 22.20 -0.80
C LYS A 260 -36.09 22.45 0.65
N ALA A 261 -35.67 21.42 1.39
CA ALA A 261 -35.19 21.54 2.76
C ALA A 261 -33.90 22.37 2.83
N HIS A 262 -32.94 22.09 1.95
CA HIS A 262 -31.68 22.83 1.89
C HIS A 262 -31.91 24.32 1.55
N GLY A 263 -32.81 24.64 0.61
CA GLY A 263 -33.18 26.03 0.32
C GLY A 263 -33.85 26.74 1.50
N ARG A 264 -34.61 26.03 2.34
CA ARG A 264 -35.17 26.60 3.59
C ARG A 264 -34.08 26.90 4.61
N ASP A 265 -33.15 25.96 4.82
CA ASP A 265 -32.03 26.15 5.74
C ASP A 265 -31.09 27.27 5.29
N GLN A 266 -30.77 27.35 3.99
CA GLN A 266 -29.92 28.40 3.44
C GLN A 266 -30.57 29.79 3.62
N LYS A 267 -31.88 29.92 3.40
CA LYS A 267 -32.62 31.15 3.70
C LYS A 267 -32.61 31.51 5.18
N ARG A 268 -32.77 30.52 6.06
CA ARG A 268 -32.71 30.72 7.52
C ARG A 268 -31.32 31.17 7.98
N GLN A 269 -30.26 30.53 7.50
CA GLN A 269 -28.88 30.92 7.77
C GLN A 269 -28.58 32.33 7.23
N GLY A 270 -29.02 32.65 6.02
CA GLY A 270 -28.90 33.99 5.44
C GLY A 270 -29.60 35.06 6.29
N LYS A 271 -30.81 34.79 6.80
CA LYS A 271 -31.51 35.70 7.72
C LYS A 271 -30.73 35.90 9.02
N LEU A 272 -30.25 34.83 9.63
CA LEU A 272 -29.46 34.90 10.88
C LEU A 272 -28.16 35.68 10.68
N LEU A 273 -27.46 35.45 9.57
CA LEU A 273 -26.26 36.19 9.20
C LEU A 273 -26.56 37.68 8.99
N ALA A 274 -27.63 38.01 8.25
CA ALA A 274 -28.04 39.39 8.03
C ALA A 274 -28.39 40.10 9.35
N THR A 275 -29.09 39.42 10.27
CA THR A 275 -29.38 39.98 11.60
C THR A 275 -28.10 40.24 12.40
N ARG A 276 -27.16 39.29 12.41
CA ARG A 276 -25.86 39.45 13.10
C ARG A 276 -25.06 40.61 12.52
N LEU A 277 -24.98 40.72 11.19
CA LEU A 277 -24.27 41.82 10.52
C LEU A 277 -24.91 43.17 10.85
N ARG A 278 -26.25 43.27 10.89
CA ARG A 278 -26.94 44.51 11.31
C ARG A 278 -26.62 44.89 12.76
N GLN A 279 -26.55 43.92 13.67
CA GLN A 279 -26.16 44.18 15.05
C GLN A 279 -24.72 44.68 15.16
N GLN A 280 -23.80 44.08 14.38
CA GLN A 280 -22.39 44.52 14.33
C GLN A 280 -22.23 45.93 13.76
N ILE A 281 -22.97 46.27 12.71
CA ILE A 281 -22.99 47.64 12.15
C ILE A 281 -23.51 48.62 13.20
N ALA A 282 -24.64 48.33 13.84
CA ALA A 282 -25.20 49.20 14.88
C ALA A 282 -24.26 49.40 16.07
N GLU A 283 -23.51 48.36 16.46
CA GLU A 283 -22.50 48.45 17.51
C GLU A 283 -21.29 49.28 17.06
N ALA A 284 -20.81 49.10 15.83
CA ALA A 284 -19.73 49.91 15.25
C ALA A 284 -20.12 51.39 15.18
N ASP A 285 -21.33 51.69 14.68
CA ASP A 285 -21.88 53.05 14.62
C ASP A 285 -21.97 53.68 16.01
N ARG A 286 -22.37 52.90 17.03
CA ARG A 286 -22.39 53.37 18.42
C ARG A 286 -20.98 53.70 18.91
N LYS A 287 -19.98 52.85 18.62
CA LYS A 287 -18.57 53.10 19.01
C LYS A 287 -18.00 54.34 18.33
N ILE A 288 -18.28 54.52 17.03
CA ILE A 288 -17.89 55.71 16.27
C ILE A 288 -18.48 56.97 16.92
N ARG A 289 -19.79 56.98 17.22
CA ARG A 289 -20.43 58.13 17.89
C ARG A 289 -19.80 58.46 19.23
N VAL A 290 -19.52 57.46 20.07
CA VAL A 290 -18.86 57.67 21.37
C VAL A 290 -17.44 58.25 21.18
N GLN A 291 -16.69 57.77 20.20
CA GLN A 291 -15.35 58.29 19.91
C GLN A 291 -15.38 59.73 19.38
N ILE A 292 -16.35 60.06 18.52
CA ILE A 292 -16.54 61.43 18.03
C ILE A 292 -16.84 62.37 19.21
N GLN A 293 -17.79 62.01 20.07
CA GLN A 293 -18.10 62.82 21.26
C GLN A 293 -16.89 63.01 22.18
N ALA A 294 -16.12 61.94 22.43
CA ALA A 294 -14.92 62.02 23.25
C ALA A 294 -13.80 62.90 22.63
N LEU A 295 -13.76 63.02 21.30
CA LEU A 295 -12.86 63.94 20.61
C LEU A 295 -13.37 65.39 20.65
N GLU A 296 -14.69 65.59 20.56
CA GLU A 296 -15.32 66.92 20.67
C GLU A 296 -15.21 67.49 22.10
N ASP A 297 -15.33 66.64 23.14
CA ASP A 297 -15.21 67.04 24.55
C ASP A 297 -13.74 67.26 25.00
N GLY A 298 -12.77 66.88 24.16
CA GLY A 298 -11.32 66.95 24.44
C GLY A 298 -10.58 68.10 23.74
N ILE A 299 -11.31 69.02 23.10
CA ILE A 299 -10.83 70.26 22.47
C ILE A 299 -11.42 71.44 23.24
#